data_AF-A0AAQ1ZJ25-F1
#
_entry.id   AF-A0AAQ1ZJ25-F1
#
_cell.length_a   1.000
_cell.length_b   1.000
_cell.length_c   1.000
_cell.angle_alpha   90.00
_cell.angle_beta   90.00
_cell.angle_gamma   90.00
#
_symmetry.space_group_name_H-M   'P 1'
#
loop_
_entity.id
_entity.type
_entity.pdbx_description
1 polymer ?
#
loop_
_entity_poly.entity_id
_entity_poly.type
_entity_poly.pdbx_seq_one_letter_code
_entity_poly.pdbx_strand_id
1 'polypeptide(L)'
;MGTLYIVPTPVGNMEDMTLRAIRILKEADLVLAEDTRTSGILLKHFDIQNHLMSHHKFNEHGTASGIVERLKAGQTVALISDAGTPGISDPGFFLAREAARAGITVQTLPGATACIPAIVSSGLPCDRFCFEGFLPQKKGRQTHLQSLVDETRTMIFYESPYRLLKTLGQFAEIFGQDRQVSVAREISKLHEESVRGSLAEVITHFQETEPRGEIVIVLAGKNTKKKIT
;
A
#
# COMPACT_ATOMS: atom_id res chain seq x y z
N MET A 1 -0.10 -18.85 24.68
CA MET A 1 0.54 -17.94 23.72
C MET A 1 -0.55 -17.30 22.90
N GLY A 2 -0.53 -15.98 22.76
CA GLY A 2 -1.55 -15.22 22.03
C GLY A 2 -1.28 -15.18 20.53
N THR A 3 -2.02 -14.33 19.82
CA THR A 3 -1.98 -14.17 18.37
C THR A 3 -1.71 -12.72 17.99
N LEU A 4 -0.83 -12.51 17.01
CA LEU A 4 -0.65 -11.23 16.35
C LEU A 4 -1.54 -11.20 15.11
N TYR A 5 -2.56 -10.36 15.11
CA TYR A 5 -3.39 -10.10 13.94
C TYR A 5 -2.84 -8.90 13.16
N ILE A 6 -2.67 -9.07 11.86
CA ILE A 6 -2.42 -7.95 10.94
C ILE A 6 -3.77 -7.62 10.29
N VAL A 7 -4.30 -6.43 10.57
CA VAL A 7 -5.67 -6.05 10.24
C VAL A 7 -5.64 -4.91 9.23
N PRO A 8 -6.05 -5.14 7.97
CA PRO A 8 -6.19 -4.06 7.02
C PRO A 8 -7.30 -3.07 7.42
N THR A 9 -7.06 -1.80 7.18
CA THR A 9 -8.00 -0.68 7.39
C THR A 9 -8.40 -0.08 6.05
N PRO A 10 -9.55 0.62 5.96
CA PRO A 10 -9.97 1.26 4.73
C PRO A 10 -8.93 2.22 4.13
N VAL A 11 -8.96 2.38 2.79
CA VAL A 11 -8.08 3.32 2.06
C VAL A 11 -8.77 4.63 1.68
N GLY A 12 -10.05 4.79 2.04
CA GLY A 12 -10.82 5.99 1.69
C GLY A 12 -12.28 5.95 2.14
N ASN A 13 -12.93 4.78 2.09
CA ASN A 13 -14.32 4.61 2.49
C ASN A 13 -14.46 3.66 3.68
N MET A 14 -15.13 4.11 4.75
CA MET A 14 -15.36 3.28 5.94
C MET A 14 -16.08 1.96 5.61
N GLU A 15 -16.90 1.92 4.55
CA GLU A 15 -17.61 0.70 4.12
C GLU A 15 -16.69 -0.42 3.64
N ASP A 16 -15.42 -0.13 3.31
CA ASP A 16 -14.43 -1.14 2.92
C ASP A 16 -13.89 -1.95 4.11
N MET A 17 -14.29 -1.61 5.34
CA MET A 17 -13.90 -2.34 6.52
C MET A 17 -14.59 -3.71 6.56
N THR A 18 -13.82 -4.78 6.75
CA THR A 18 -14.43 -6.12 6.83
C THR A 18 -15.06 -6.35 8.20
N LEU A 19 -16.19 -7.08 8.22
CA LEU A 19 -16.85 -7.48 9.47
C LEU A 19 -15.92 -8.24 10.43
N ARG A 20 -15.01 -9.05 9.86
CA ARG A 20 -14.02 -9.80 10.63
C ARG A 20 -12.94 -8.88 11.21
N ALA A 21 -12.51 -7.85 10.49
CA ALA A 21 -11.59 -6.86 11.03
C ALA A 21 -12.20 -6.12 12.22
N ILE A 22 -13.46 -5.68 12.12
CA ILE A 22 -14.19 -5.04 13.22
C ILE A 22 -14.25 -5.97 14.45
N ARG A 23 -14.66 -7.23 14.25
CA ARG A 23 -14.74 -8.21 15.34
C ARG A 23 -13.39 -8.40 16.03
N ILE A 24 -12.33 -8.65 15.26
CA ILE A 24 -10.99 -8.89 15.82
C ILE A 24 -10.48 -7.66 16.56
N LEU A 25 -10.72 -6.45 16.06
CA LEU A 25 -10.33 -5.23 16.76
C LEU A 25 -11.09 -5.04 18.08
N LYS A 26 -12.36 -5.46 18.17
CA LYS A 26 -13.13 -5.46 19.43
C LYS A 26 -12.65 -6.51 20.43
N GLU A 27 -12.15 -7.64 19.95
CA GLU A 27 -11.69 -8.77 20.77
C GLU A 27 -10.22 -8.65 21.23
N ALA A 28 -9.38 -7.87 20.55
CA ALA A 28 -7.95 -7.77 20.85
C ALA A 28 -7.66 -7.06 22.18
N ASP A 29 -6.72 -7.57 22.98
CA ASP A 29 -6.30 -6.92 24.23
C ASP A 29 -5.57 -5.58 23.98
N LEU A 30 -4.91 -5.47 22.83
CA LEU A 30 -4.12 -4.31 22.42
C LEU A 30 -4.24 -4.07 20.91
N VAL A 31 -4.47 -2.82 20.53
CA VAL A 31 -4.41 -2.36 19.13
C VAL A 31 -3.19 -1.48 18.95
N LEU A 32 -2.27 -1.91 18.10
CA LEU A 32 -1.12 -1.15 17.65
C LEU A 32 -1.51 -0.36 16.40
N ALA A 33 -1.24 0.95 16.41
CA ALA A 33 -1.55 1.85 15.30
C ALA A 33 -0.36 2.73 14.94
N GLU A 34 -0.20 3.04 13.66
CA GLU A 34 0.83 3.98 13.20
C GLU A 34 0.60 5.38 13.79
N ASP A 35 -0.55 6.00 13.49
CA ASP A 35 -1.04 7.20 14.17
C ASP A 35 -2.33 6.91 14.95
N THR A 36 -2.25 7.01 16.28
CA THR A 36 -3.40 6.78 17.17
C THR A 36 -4.48 7.84 17.02
N ARG A 37 -4.18 9.02 16.48
CA ARG A 37 -5.17 10.09 16.24
C ARG A 37 -6.05 9.74 15.04
N THR A 38 -5.43 9.29 13.94
CA THR A 38 -6.12 8.82 12.74
C THR A 38 -6.94 7.56 13.06
N SER A 39 -6.28 6.56 13.64
CA SER A 39 -6.90 5.28 14.00
C SER A 39 -8.01 5.45 15.05
N GLY A 40 -7.91 6.43 15.95
CA GLY A 40 -8.96 6.73 16.92
C GLY A 40 -10.30 7.11 16.28
N ILE A 41 -10.28 7.77 15.11
CA ILE A 41 -11.50 8.10 14.37
C ILE A 41 -12.17 6.84 13.82
N LEU A 42 -11.37 5.95 13.22
CA LEU A 42 -11.83 4.64 12.72
C LEU A 42 -12.44 3.81 13.84
N LEU A 43 -11.75 3.68 14.96
CA LEU A 43 -12.21 2.87 16.10
C LEU A 43 -13.49 3.45 16.70
N LYS A 44 -13.59 4.77 16.81
CA LYS A 44 -14.82 5.44 17.25
C LYS A 44 -16.00 5.19 16.30
N HIS A 45 -15.78 5.21 14.99
CA HIS A 45 -16.83 4.97 13.99
C HIS A 45 -17.46 3.58 14.15
N PHE A 46 -16.65 2.57 14.47
CA PHE A 46 -17.10 1.18 14.64
C PHE A 46 -17.40 0.77 16.09
N ASP A 47 -17.39 1.71 17.02
CA ASP A 47 -17.57 1.48 18.45
C ASP A 47 -16.60 0.40 19.00
N ILE A 48 -15.31 0.64 18.79
CA ILE A 48 -14.20 -0.18 19.27
C ILE A 48 -13.52 0.58 20.43
N GLN A 49 -13.48 -0.03 21.61
CA GLN A 49 -13.06 0.61 22.87
C GLN A 49 -11.70 0.14 23.39
N ASN A 50 -11.00 -0.66 22.58
CA ASN A 50 -9.77 -1.36 22.96
C ASN A 50 -8.60 -0.39 23.19
N HIS A 51 -7.59 -0.83 23.93
CA HIS A 51 -6.44 0.00 24.23
C HIS A 51 -5.59 0.23 22.97
N LEU A 52 -5.44 1.50 22.55
CA LEU A 52 -4.51 1.88 21.47
C LEU A 52 -3.11 2.16 22.02
N MET A 53 -2.11 1.71 21.28
CA MET A 53 -0.70 2.06 21.47
C MET A 53 -0.08 2.43 20.12
N SER A 54 0.75 3.48 20.10
CA SER A 54 1.44 3.88 18.89
C SER A 54 2.58 2.89 18.55
N HIS A 55 2.64 2.51 17.28
CA HIS A 55 3.66 1.63 16.70
C HIS A 55 3.96 2.06 15.27
N HIS A 56 4.92 2.98 15.12
CA HIS A 56 5.33 3.52 13.82
C HIS A 56 6.75 3.08 13.44
N LYS A 57 7.08 3.23 12.14
CA LYS A 57 8.32 2.73 11.51
C LYS A 57 9.62 3.11 12.23
N PHE A 58 9.69 4.31 12.83
CA PHE A 58 10.87 4.78 13.57
C PHE A 58 11.08 4.12 14.94
N ASN A 59 10.05 3.48 15.52
CA ASN A 59 10.08 2.88 16.85
C ASN A 59 9.88 1.36 16.83
N GLU A 60 9.76 0.77 15.63
CA GLU A 60 9.45 -0.66 15.46
C GLU A 60 10.51 -1.55 16.12
N HIS A 61 11.79 -1.20 15.99
CA HIS A 61 12.89 -1.95 16.60
C HIS A 61 12.92 -1.85 18.12
N GLY A 62 12.53 -0.70 18.69
CA GLY A 62 12.53 -0.47 20.14
C GLY A 62 11.34 -1.11 20.85
N THR A 63 10.21 -1.26 20.15
CA THR A 63 8.94 -1.73 20.75
C THR A 63 8.65 -3.21 20.49
N ALA A 64 9.21 -3.80 19.42
CA ALA A 64 8.89 -5.18 19.02
C ALA A 64 9.13 -6.20 20.13
N SER A 65 10.26 -6.14 20.85
CA SER A 65 10.57 -7.09 21.92
C SER A 65 9.51 -7.09 23.02
N GLY A 66 9.06 -5.90 23.44
CA GLY A 66 8.00 -5.78 24.45
C GLY A 66 6.65 -6.33 23.98
N ILE A 67 6.33 -6.13 22.71
CA ILE A 67 5.10 -6.68 22.10
C ILE A 67 5.18 -8.20 22.00
N VAL A 68 6.33 -8.75 21.62
CA VAL A 68 6.56 -10.20 21.56
C VAL A 68 6.40 -10.85 22.94
N GLU A 69 6.89 -10.22 24.01
CA GLU A 69 6.68 -10.74 25.37
C GLU A 69 5.19 -10.71 25.80
N ARG A 70 4.44 -9.68 25.42
CA ARG A 70 2.98 -9.63 25.62
C ARG A 70 2.26 -10.78 24.90
N LEU A 71 2.63 -11.03 23.65
CA LEU A 71 2.11 -12.14 22.85
C LEU A 71 2.45 -13.50 23.48
N LYS A 72 3.69 -13.70 23.97
CA LYS A 72 4.08 -14.91 24.70
C LYS A 72 3.24 -15.11 25.96
N ALA A 73 2.98 -14.04 26.70
CA ALA A 73 2.14 -14.04 27.90
C ALA A 73 0.66 -14.35 27.63
N GLY A 74 0.23 -14.46 26.36
CA GLY A 74 -1.13 -14.85 25.99
C GLY A 74 -1.99 -13.73 25.46
N GLN A 75 -1.51 -12.48 25.43
CA GLN A 75 -2.29 -11.35 24.91
C GLN A 75 -2.52 -11.49 23.40
N THR A 76 -3.72 -11.17 22.95
CA THR A 76 -4.05 -10.96 21.54
C THR A 76 -3.75 -9.52 21.16
N VAL A 77 -2.91 -9.34 20.14
CA VAL A 77 -2.50 -8.02 19.67
C VAL A 77 -2.93 -7.86 18.22
N ALA A 78 -3.60 -6.76 17.88
CA ALA A 78 -3.91 -6.39 16.51
C ALA A 78 -3.01 -5.23 16.06
N LEU A 79 -2.46 -5.30 14.86
CA LEU A 79 -1.74 -4.21 14.20
C LEU A 79 -2.57 -3.67 13.05
N ILE A 80 -2.74 -2.35 13.02
CA ILE A 80 -3.35 -1.57 11.94
C ILE A 80 -2.37 -0.51 11.42
N SER A 81 -2.50 -0.13 10.16
CA SER A 81 -1.88 1.06 9.57
C SER A 81 -2.96 2.12 9.34
N ASP A 82 -2.53 3.34 9.02
CA ASP A 82 -3.46 4.45 8.81
C ASP A 82 -4.41 4.19 7.63
N ALA A 83 -3.95 3.45 6.61
CA ALA A 83 -4.76 3.02 5.48
C ALA A 83 -4.19 1.75 4.84
N GLY A 84 -5.07 0.81 4.48
CA GLY A 84 -4.70 -0.39 3.74
C GLY A 84 -4.12 -1.50 4.62
N THR A 85 -3.19 -2.28 4.07
CA THR A 85 -2.67 -3.49 4.72
C THR A 85 -1.33 -3.22 5.41
N PRO A 86 -1.23 -3.36 6.74
CA PRO A 86 0.02 -3.12 7.47
C PRO A 86 1.16 -4.02 6.96
N GLY A 87 2.38 -3.48 6.98
CA GLY A 87 3.58 -4.14 6.49
C GLY A 87 3.82 -4.02 4.97
N ILE A 88 2.88 -3.46 4.20
CA ILE A 88 3.06 -3.15 2.77
C ILE A 88 3.21 -1.64 2.60
N SER A 89 4.43 -1.16 2.35
CA SER A 89 4.80 0.26 2.38
C SER A 89 4.65 0.98 3.75
N ASP A 90 4.02 0.31 4.71
CA ASP A 90 3.76 0.74 6.09
C ASP A 90 4.62 -0.03 7.13
N PRO A 91 4.70 0.41 8.40
CA PRO A 91 5.25 -0.39 9.49
C PRO A 91 4.51 -1.73 9.68
N GLY A 92 5.18 -2.72 10.28
CA GLY A 92 4.58 -4.00 10.67
C GLY A 92 5.36 -5.23 10.23
N PHE A 93 6.16 -5.12 9.16
CA PHE A 93 6.99 -6.24 8.68
C PHE A 93 7.95 -6.76 9.76
N PHE A 94 8.64 -5.85 10.47
CA PHE A 94 9.63 -6.27 11.46
C PHE A 94 8.94 -6.94 12.65
N LEU A 95 7.83 -6.38 13.15
CA LEU A 95 7.06 -7.00 14.23
C LEU A 95 6.54 -8.40 13.83
N ALA A 96 5.94 -8.52 12.64
CA ALA A 96 5.45 -9.81 12.13
C ALA A 96 6.58 -10.85 12.04
N ARG A 97 7.77 -10.43 11.58
CA ARG A 97 8.95 -11.28 11.51
C ARG A 97 9.42 -11.75 12.88
N GLU A 98 9.56 -10.84 13.85
CA GLU A 98 10.01 -11.20 15.20
C GLU A 98 8.99 -12.07 15.95
N ALA A 99 7.69 -11.81 15.77
CA ALA A 99 6.63 -12.66 16.30
C ALA A 99 6.70 -14.09 15.72
N ALA A 100 6.81 -14.22 14.40
CA ALA A 100 6.95 -15.52 13.73
C ALA A 100 8.20 -16.28 14.19
N ARG A 101 9.34 -15.59 14.34
CA ARG A 101 10.59 -16.17 14.88
C ARG A 101 10.44 -16.69 16.30
N ALA A 102 9.61 -16.04 17.12
CA ALA A 102 9.32 -16.47 18.48
C ALA A 102 8.26 -17.59 18.56
N GLY A 103 7.81 -18.12 17.42
CA GLY A 103 6.78 -19.18 17.36
C GLY A 103 5.36 -18.67 17.60
N ILE A 104 5.13 -17.36 17.63
CA ILE A 104 3.81 -16.76 17.80
C ILE A 104 3.03 -16.89 16.48
N THR A 105 1.74 -17.18 16.59
CA THR A 105 0.86 -17.17 15.41
C THR A 105 0.69 -15.75 14.91
N VAL A 106 1.10 -15.51 13.67
CA VAL A 106 0.84 -14.26 12.94
C VAL A 106 -0.26 -14.53 11.92
N GLN A 107 -1.35 -13.78 12.00
CA GLN A 107 -2.51 -13.95 11.12
C GLN A 107 -2.87 -12.64 10.44
N THR A 108 -2.58 -12.56 9.13
CA THR A 108 -3.00 -11.43 8.29
C THR A 108 -4.42 -11.64 7.80
N LEU A 109 -5.30 -10.68 8.06
CA LEU A 109 -6.65 -10.67 7.54
C LEU A 109 -6.65 -10.18 6.08
N PRO A 110 -7.50 -10.76 5.20
CA PRO A 110 -7.79 -10.10 3.93
C PRO A 110 -8.54 -8.79 4.19
N GLY A 111 -8.38 -7.81 3.30
CA GLY A 111 -9.04 -6.51 3.40
C GLY A 111 -8.55 -5.52 2.36
N ALA A 112 -8.77 -4.23 2.63
CA ALA A 112 -8.50 -3.16 1.68
C ALA A 112 -7.00 -3.03 1.34
N THR A 113 -6.74 -2.79 0.05
CA THR A 113 -5.45 -2.42 -0.52
C THR A 113 -5.68 -1.42 -1.63
N ALA A 114 -4.74 -0.51 -1.90
CA ALA A 114 -4.85 0.40 -3.04
C ALA A 114 -4.35 -0.24 -4.35
N CYS A 115 -3.33 -1.09 -4.30
CA CYS A 115 -2.70 -1.67 -5.49
C CYS A 115 -3.61 -2.65 -6.26
N ILE A 116 -4.41 -3.47 -5.57
CA ILE A 116 -5.24 -4.49 -6.23
C ILE A 116 -6.40 -3.87 -7.02
N PRO A 117 -7.22 -2.95 -6.45
CA PRO A 117 -8.21 -2.22 -7.24
C PRO A 117 -7.57 -1.45 -8.40
N ALA A 118 -6.42 -0.81 -8.18
CA ALA A 118 -5.74 -0.04 -9.22
C ALA A 118 -5.35 -0.89 -10.44
N ILE A 119 -4.71 -2.05 -10.22
CA ILE A 119 -4.29 -2.91 -11.34
C ILE A 119 -5.50 -3.53 -12.06
N VAL A 120 -6.53 -3.96 -11.33
CA VAL A 120 -7.74 -4.53 -11.94
C VAL A 120 -8.45 -3.47 -12.79
N SER A 121 -8.66 -2.27 -12.23
CA SER A 121 -9.31 -1.16 -12.93
C SER A 121 -8.44 -0.57 -14.05
N SER A 122 -7.13 -0.79 -14.06
CA SER A 122 -6.24 -0.27 -15.11
C SER A 122 -6.54 -0.84 -16.50
N GLY A 123 -7.09 -2.07 -16.57
CA GLY A 123 -7.25 -2.81 -17.82
C GLY A 123 -5.95 -3.40 -18.38
N LEU A 124 -4.83 -3.27 -17.66
CA LEU A 124 -3.55 -3.89 -18.02
C LEU A 124 -3.48 -5.35 -17.56
N PRO A 125 -2.63 -6.20 -18.19
CA PRO A 125 -2.47 -7.59 -17.76
C PRO A 125 -2.13 -7.71 -16.26
N CYS A 126 -2.85 -8.56 -15.55
CA CYS A 126 -2.74 -8.72 -14.11
C CYS A 126 -2.53 -10.18 -13.66
N ASP A 127 -2.24 -11.09 -14.61
CA ASP A 127 -1.88 -12.48 -14.34
C ASP A 127 -0.58 -12.59 -13.53
N ARG A 128 0.38 -11.70 -13.82
CA ARG A 128 1.62 -11.53 -13.08
C ARG A 128 1.97 -10.04 -13.05
N PHE A 129 2.25 -9.52 -11.86
CA PHE A 129 2.62 -8.11 -11.68
C PHE A 129 3.75 -7.95 -10.65
N CYS A 130 4.37 -6.79 -10.68
CA CYS A 130 5.36 -6.34 -9.70
C CYS A 130 4.77 -5.21 -8.88
N PHE A 131 4.96 -5.24 -7.57
CA PHE A 131 4.70 -4.10 -6.72
C PHE A 131 6.04 -3.48 -6.31
N GLU A 132 6.30 -2.28 -6.81
CA GLU A 132 7.54 -1.53 -6.55
C GLU A 132 7.38 -0.52 -5.40
N GLY A 133 6.13 -0.30 -4.94
CA GLY A 133 5.82 0.65 -3.87
C GLY A 133 6.27 2.07 -4.22
N PHE A 134 6.86 2.77 -3.25
CA PHE A 134 7.38 4.12 -3.46
C PHE A 134 8.82 4.09 -3.98
N LEU A 135 9.06 4.79 -5.08
CA LEU A 135 10.41 5.00 -5.61
C LEU A 135 11.29 5.78 -4.63
N PRO A 136 12.61 5.51 -4.59
CA PRO A 136 13.55 6.32 -3.84
C PRO A 136 13.45 7.80 -4.23
N GLN A 137 13.50 8.71 -3.25
CA GLN A 137 13.33 10.15 -3.53
C GLN A 137 14.55 10.77 -4.24
N LYS A 138 15.76 10.27 -3.96
CA LYS A 138 17.03 10.83 -4.48
C LYS A 138 17.99 9.72 -4.92
N LYS A 139 18.85 9.25 -4.01
CA LYS A 139 19.89 8.26 -4.30
C LYS A 139 19.28 6.92 -4.70
N GLY A 140 19.81 6.29 -5.76
CA GLY A 140 19.39 4.98 -6.24
C GLY A 140 18.14 4.97 -7.14
N ARG A 141 17.40 6.08 -7.25
CA ARG A 141 16.17 6.16 -8.06
C ARG A 141 16.42 5.79 -9.53
N GLN A 142 17.40 6.42 -10.16
CA GLN A 142 17.72 6.17 -11.58
C GLN A 142 18.17 4.73 -11.81
N THR A 143 19.05 4.21 -10.96
CA THR A 143 19.53 2.83 -11.03
C THR A 143 18.38 1.83 -10.91
N HIS A 144 17.46 2.08 -9.98
CA HIS A 144 16.29 1.25 -9.78
C HIS A 144 15.35 1.29 -11.00
N LEU A 145 15.04 2.47 -11.54
CA LEU A 145 14.23 2.57 -12.77
C LEU A 145 14.89 1.86 -13.95
N GLN A 146 16.22 1.98 -14.10
CA GLN A 146 16.92 1.29 -15.17
C GLN A 146 16.90 -0.22 -15.03
N SER A 147 16.87 -0.76 -13.80
CA SER A 147 16.73 -2.20 -13.60
C SER A 147 15.38 -2.75 -14.06
N LEU A 148 14.38 -1.89 -14.29
CA LEU A 148 13.02 -2.25 -14.68
C LEU A 148 12.76 -2.15 -16.20
N VAL A 149 13.73 -1.73 -17.01
CA VAL A 149 13.54 -1.52 -18.46
C VAL A 149 13.04 -2.76 -19.18
N ASP A 150 13.56 -3.92 -18.80
CA ASP A 150 13.23 -5.21 -19.38
C ASP A 150 12.13 -5.96 -18.62
N GLU A 151 11.52 -5.35 -17.59
CA GLU A 151 10.41 -5.96 -16.88
C GLU A 151 9.21 -6.10 -17.82
N THR A 152 8.68 -7.32 -17.91
CA THR A 152 7.60 -7.71 -18.83
C THR A 152 6.24 -7.76 -18.15
N ARG A 153 6.23 -7.85 -16.82
CA ARG A 153 5.04 -7.80 -15.98
C ARG A 153 4.56 -6.36 -15.83
N THR A 154 3.27 -6.20 -15.58
CA THR A 154 2.72 -4.91 -15.15
C THR A 154 3.35 -4.51 -13.81
N MET A 155 3.75 -3.25 -13.68
CA MET A 155 4.39 -2.71 -12.49
C MET A 155 3.48 -1.71 -11.80
N ILE A 156 3.38 -1.78 -10.47
CA ILE A 156 2.57 -0.89 -9.65
C ILE A 156 3.49 -0.06 -8.77
N PHE A 157 3.29 1.25 -8.79
CA PHE A 157 4.00 2.22 -7.97
C PHE A 157 3.01 3.06 -7.16
N TYR A 158 3.39 3.42 -5.94
CA TYR A 158 2.73 4.49 -5.20
C TYR A 158 3.52 5.78 -5.38
N GLU A 159 2.82 6.91 -5.50
CA GLU A 159 3.46 8.20 -5.71
C GLU A 159 2.72 9.34 -5.03
N SER A 160 3.48 10.37 -4.64
CA SER A 160 2.91 11.62 -4.16
C SER A 160 2.40 12.46 -5.34
N PRO A 161 1.25 13.16 -5.21
CA PRO A 161 0.72 14.00 -6.27
C PRO A 161 1.74 15.05 -6.72
N TYR A 162 2.51 15.63 -5.77
CA TYR A 162 3.56 16.62 -6.04
C TYR A 162 4.74 16.09 -6.88
N ARG A 163 4.89 14.77 -6.99
CA ARG A 163 5.97 14.13 -7.76
C ARG A 163 5.47 13.42 -9.01
N LEU A 164 4.16 13.26 -9.18
CA LEU A 164 3.58 12.45 -10.25
C LEU A 164 4.13 12.83 -11.63
N LEU A 165 4.02 14.11 -12.02
CA LEU A 165 4.48 14.57 -13.34
C LEU A 165 5.98 14.30 -13.58
N LYS A 166 6.81 14.50 -12.55
CA LYS A 166 8.23 14.18 -12.62
C LYS A 166 8.46 12.68 -12.82
N THR A 167 7.72 11.85 -12.10
CA THR A 167 7.82 10.39 -12.20
C THR A 167 7.37 9.90 -13.58
N LEU A 168 6.24 10.39 -14.09
CA LEU A 168 5.76 10.04 -15.43
C LEU A 168 6.74 10.49 -16.53
N GLY A 169 7.34 11.69 -16.40
CA GLY A 169 8.39 12.15 -17.32
C GLY A 169 9.60 11.21 -17.35
N GLN A 170 10.08 10.80 -16.18
CA GLN A 170 11.17 9.82 -16.10
C GLN A 170 10.78 8.46 -16.68
N PHE A 171 9.52 8.02 -16.47
CA PHE A 171 9.03 6.80 -17.08
C PHE A 171 9.02 6.90 -18.60
N ALA A 172 8.62 8.05 -19.16
CA ALA A 172 8.57 8.26 -20.60
C ALA A 172 9.97 8.25 -21.22
N GLU A 173 10.95 8.87 -20.54
CA GLU A 173 12.36 8.87 -20.95
C GLU A 173 12.97 7.46 -20.92
N ILE A 174 12.66 6.65 -19.90
CA ILE A 174 13.32 5.36 -19.66
C ILE A 174 12.60 4.20 -20.36
N PHE A 175 11.28 4.18 -20.33
CA PHE A 175 10.45 3.07 -20.80
C PHE A 175 9.80 3.31 -22.18
N GLY A 176 9.89 4.55 -22.68
CA GLY A 176 9.33 5.02 -23.95
C GLY A 176 7.97 5.69 -23.79
N GLN A 177 7.73 6.75 -24.57
CA GLN A 177 6.52 7.59 -24.49
C GLN A 177 5.21 6.82 -24.77
N ASP A 178 5.28 5.79 -25.61
CA ASP A 178 4.11 4.99 -26.00
C ASP A 178 3.74 3.90 -24.96
N ARG A 179 4.50 3.77 -23.87
CA ARG A 179 4.22 2.76 -22.85
C ARG A 179 2.86 3.05 -22.23
N GLN A 180 2.00 2.04 -22.21
CA GLN A 180 0.68 2.15 -21.61
C GLN A 180 0.78 2.28 -20.09
N VAL A 181 0.00 3.19 -19.52
CA VAL A 181 -0.06 3.50 -18.10
C VAL A 181 -1.49 3.83 -17.68
N SER A 182 -1.83 3.49 -16.44
CA SER A 182 -3.02 3.95 -15.75
C SER A 182 -2.61 4.65 -14.46
N VAL A 183 -3.15 5.84 -14.22
CA VAL A 183 -2.98 6.55 -12.95
C VAL A 183 -4.32 6.59 -12.25
N ALA A 184 -4.43 5.80 -11.18
CA ALA A 184 -5.60 5.81 -10.30
C ALA A 184 -5.38 6.82 -9.17
N ARG A 185 -6.41 7.60 -8.87
CA ARG A 185 -6.39 8.65 -7.85
C ARG A 185 -7.55 8.46 -6.89
N GLU A 186 -7.29 8.72 -5.61
CA GLU A 186 -8.33 8.80 -4.58
C GLU A 186 -9.24 7.54 -4.55
N ILE A 187 -8.61 6.35 -4.65
CA ILE A 187 -9.32 5.06 -4.66
C ILE A 187 -10.24 4.96 -3.44
N SER A 188 -11.49 4.56 -3.69
CA SER A 188 -12.60 4.46 -2.75
C SER A 188 -13.11 5.80 -2.19
N LYS A 189 -12.66 6.96 -2.68
CA LYS A 189 -13.12 8.27 -2.19
C LYS A 189 -14.08 8.93 -3.18
N LEU A 190 -14.70 10.04 -2.77
CA LEU A 190 -15.67 10.79 -3.57
C LEU A 190 -15.15 11.22 -4.95
N HIS A 191 -13.85 11.48 -5.07
CA HIS A 191 -13.19 11.94 -6.29
C HIS A 191 -12.32 10.86 -6.94
N GLU A 192 -12.69 9.58 -6.78
CA GLU A 192 -12.00 8.47 -7.44
C GLU A 192 -11.97 8.67 -8.96
N GLU A 193 -10.77 8.55 -9.55
CA GLU A 193 -10.54 8.71 -10.98
C GLU A 193 -9.46 7.72 -11.45
N SER A 194 -9.55 7.26 -12.70
CA SER A 194 -8.47 6.53 -13.37
C SER A 194 -8.23 7.08 -14.77
N VAL A 195 -7.06 7.69 -14.97
CA VAL A 195 -6.62 8.23 -16.26
C VAL A 195 -5.74 7.20 -16.95
N ARG A 196 -6.06 6.84 -18.20
CA ARG A 196 -5.42 5.74 -18.93
C ARG A 196 -4.95 6.22 -20.31
N GLY A 197 -3.84 5.69 -20.78
CA GLY A 197 -3.31 5.95 -22.12
C GLY A 197 -1.83 5.61 -22.21
N SER A 198 -1.17 6.12 -23.23
CA SER A 198 0.28 6.22 -23.28
C SER A 198 0.82 7.16 -22.19
N LEU A 199 2.08 7.01 -21.82
CA LEU A 199 2.74 7.95 -20.92
C LEU A 199 2.65 9.39 -21.44
N ALA A 200 2.78 9.61 -22.75
CA ALA A 200 2.63 10.95 -23.34
C ALA A 200 1.24 11.56 -23.07
N GLU A 201 0.17 10.83 -23.38
CA GLU A 201 -1.21 11.31 -23.18
C GLU A 201 -1.51 11.58 -21.71
N VAL A 202 -1.08 10.70 -20.82
CA VAL A 202 -1.31 10.82 -19.38
C VAL A 202 -0.49 11.97 -18.79
N ILE A 203 0.73 12.22 -19.27
CA ILE A 203 1.52 13.40 -18.89
C ILE A 203 0.78 14.68 -19.30
N THR A 204 0.30 14.77 -20.54
CA THR A 204 -0.46 15.94 -21.01
C THR A 204 -1.69 16.20 -20.15
N HIS A 205 -2.47 15.15 -19.83
CA HIS A 205 -3.62 15.29 -18.94
C HIS A 205 -3.24 15.90 -17.59
N PHE A 206 -2.18 15.41 -16.93
CA PHE A 206 -1.80 15.91 -15.60
C PHE A 206 -1.04 17.25 -15.62
N GLN A 207 -0.61 17.73 -16.80
CA GLN A 207 -0.13 19.10 -16.96
C GLN A 207 -1.28 20.10 -16.99
N GLU A 208 -2.42 19.71 -17.55
CA GLU A 208 -3.65 20.52 -17.61
C GLU A 208 -4.48 20.40 -16.32
N THR A 209 -4.53 19.20 -15.75
CA THR A 209 -5.28 18.88 -14.53
C THR A 209 -4.32 18.50 -13.42
N GLU A 210 -4.09 19.43 -12.49
CA GLU A 210 -3.13 19.22 -11.40
C GLU A 210 -3.45 17.95 -10.59
N PRO A 211 -2.47 17.06 -10.36
CA PRO A 211 -2.67 15.89 -9.53
C PRO A 211 -2.81 16.26 -8.07
N ARG A 212 -3.76 15.60 -7.40
CA ARG A 212 -4.14 15.77 -5.99
C ARG A 212 -4.53 14.42 -5.39
N GLY A 213 -4.42 14.32 -4.08
CA GLY A 213 -4.79 13.12 -3.33
C GLY A 213 -3.76 12.01 -3.45
N GLU A 214 -4.19 10.79 -3.15
CA GLU A 214 -3.35 9.60 -3.18
C GLU A 214 -3.33 9.00 -4.59
N ILE A 215 -2.15 8.55 -5.03
CA ILE A 215 -1.91 8.12 -6.41
C ILE A 215 -1.32 6.72 -6.46
N VAL A 216 -1.91 5.87 -7.31
CA VAL A 216 -1.34 4.59 -7.74
C VAL A 216 -1.07 4.64 -9.24
N ILE A 217 0.17 4.40 -9.65
CA ILE A 217 0.58 4.32 -11.05
C ILE A 217 0.71 2.83 -11.41
N VAL A 218 -0.02 2.41 -12.43
CA VAL A 218 0.05 1.07 -13.01
C VAL A 218 0.66 1.18 -14.39
N LEU A 219 1.90 0.74 -14.55
CA LEU A 219 2.67 0.84 -15.78
C LEU A 219 2.73 -0.52 -16.46
N ALA A 220 2.45 -0.57 -17.75
CA ALA A 220 2.58 -1.81 -18.53
C ALA A 220 4.04 -2.28 -18.57
N GLY A 221 4.23 -3.59 -18.57
CA GLY A 221 5.52 -4.19 -18.85
C GLY A 221 5.97 -3.95 -20.30
N LYS A 222 7.24 -4.28 -20.57
CA LYS A 222 7.80 -4.26 -21.92
C LYS A 222 7.05 -5.25 -22.82
N ASN A 223 6.56 -4.76 -23.95
CA ASN A 223 5.89 -5.62 -24.92
C ASN A 223 6.92 -6.57 -25.56
N THR A 224 6.75 -7.87 -25.35
CA THR A 224 7.64 -8.93 -25.88
C THR A 224 7.18 -9.48 -27.23
N LYS A 225 5.98 -9.14 -27.69
CA LYS A 225 5.51 -9.54 -29.02
C LYS A 225 6.24 -8.69 -30.06
N LYS A 226 7.14 -9.31 -30.82
CA LYS A 226 7.65 -8.73 -32.07
C LYS A 226 6.44 -8.27 -32.88
N LYS A 227 6.39 -6.99 -33.27
CA LYS A 227 5.59 -6.58 -34.42
C LYS A 227 6.04 -7.48 -35.56
N ILE A 228 5.21 -8.45 -35.94
CA ILE A 228 5.37 -9.13 -37.22
C ILE A 228 4.97 -8.06 -38.22
N THR A 229 5.99 -7.40 -38.77
CA THR A 229 5.86 -6.42 -39.85
C THR A 229 5.27 -7.07 -41.08
#